data_AF-A0A3D5VJP3-F1
#
_entry.id   AF-A0A3D5VJP3-F1
#
_cell.length_a   1.000
_cell.length_b   1.000
_cell.length_c   1.000
_cell.angle_alpha   90.00
_cell.angle_beta   90.00
_cell.angle_gamma   90.00
#
_symmetry.space_group_name_H-M   'P 1'
#
loop_
_entity.id
_entity.type
_entity.pdbx_description
1 polymer ?
#
loop_
_entity_poly.entity_id
_entity_poly.type
_entity_poly.pdbx_seq_one_letter_code
_entity_poly.pdbx_strand_id
1 'polypeptide(L)'
;MTARLWLFEALDTLFFRDGTPFFMGETDSRGIRSTFPPGMSTLQGAIRTALAAGQGWHKGREWPEQTLGSYDSIGSLKLQGPYLALAAAGKLDYLFPFPAAAVMHKGGFAYLLPDEATVAT
;
A
#
# COMPACT_ATOMS: atom_id res chain seq x y z
N MET A 1 -12.90 11.88 -16.81
CA MET A 1 -11.67 11.08 -16.60
C MET A 1 -12.07 9.63 -16.43
N THR A 2 -11.45 8.71 -17.16
CA THR A 2 -11.71 7.27 -17.03
C THR A 2 -10.62 6.68 -16.14
N ALA A 3 -11.00 6.13 -14.99
CA ALA A 3 -10.08 5.41 -14.10
C ALA A 3 -10.25 3.90 -14.31
N ARG A 4 -9.19 3.14 -14.04
CA ARG A 4 -9.23 1.67 -13.98
C ARG A 4 -8.98 1.24 -12.54
N LEU A 5 -9.76 0.27 -12.09
CA LEU A 5 -9.51 -0.41 -10.82
C LEU A 5 -8.53 -1.56 -11.06
N TRP A 6 -7.46 -1.59 -10.27
CA TRP A 6 -6.54 -2.71 -10.20
C TRP A 6 -6.86 -3.53 -8.95
N LEU A 7 -7.35 -4.76 -9.15
CA LEU A 7 -7.66 -5.68 -8.07
C LEU A 7 -6.45 -6.58 -7.79
N PHE A 8 -6.06 -6.64 -6.52
CA PHE A 8 -5.08 -7.60 -6.03
C PHE A 8 -5.81 -8.64 -5.19
N GLU A 9 -5.84 -9.87 -5.68
CA GLU A 9 -6.39 -11.01 -4.95
C GLU A 9 -5.24 -11.92 -4.52
N ALA A 10 -5.11 -12.11 -3.22
CA ALA A 10 -4.08 -12.95 -2.65
C ALA A 10 -4.47 -14.43 -2.83
N LEU A 11 -3.70 -15.17 -3.63
CA LEU A 11 -3.92 -16.62 -3.82
C LEU A 11 -3.63 -17.42 -2.53
N ASP A 12 -2.74 -16.89 -1.69
CA ASP A 12 -2.38 -17.39 -0.37
C ASP A 12 -1.83 -16.22 0.47
N THR A 13 -1.15 -16.50 1.57
CA THR A 13 -0.53 -15.53 2.46
C THR A 13 0.53 -14.70 1.73
N LEU A 14 0.38 -13.36 1.80
CA LEU A 14 1.38 -12.42 1.29
C LEU A 14 2.27 -11.92 2.43
N PHE A 15 3.52 -11.59 2.07
CA PHE A 15 4.50 -11.06 3.00
C PHE A 15 5.00 -9.69 2.53
N PHE A 16 4.74 -8.65 3.32
CA PHE A 16 5.17 -7.28 3.07
C PHE A 16 6.17 -6.83 4.14
N ARG A 17 7.46 -6.95 3.83
CA ARG A 17 8.53 -6.63 4.78
C ARG A 17 8.57 -5.13 5.08
N ASP A 18 9.03 -4.79 6.27
CA ASP A 18 9.48 -3.45 6.61
C ASP A 18 10.92 -3.20 6.11
N GLY A 19 11.55 -2.13 6.62
CA GLY A 19 12.94 -1.78 6.32
C GLY A 19 13.99 -2.63 7.05
N THR A 20 13.59 -3.56 7.93
CA THR A 20 14.51 -4.33 8.78
C THR A 20 15.32 -5.32 7.95
N PRO A 21 16.65 -5.44 8.13
CA PRO A 21 17.49 -6.44 7.47
C PRO A 21 16.89 -7.85 7.51
N PHE A 22 16.99 -8.58 6.39
CA PHE A 22 16.47 -9.94 6.27
C PHE A 22 17.37 -10.77 5.36
N PHE A 23 18.42 -11.34 5.93
CA PHE A 23 19.38 -12.15 5.20
C PHE A 23 19.31 -13.62 5.62
N MET A 24 19.49 -14.52 4.65
CA MET A 24 19.55 -15.95 4.94
C MET A 24 20.79 -16.26 5.79
N GLY A 25 20.60 -16.95 6.92
CA GLY A 25 21.68 -17.30 7.85
C GLY A 25 21.90 -16.30 8.99
N GLU A 26 21.09 -15.26 9.11
CA GLU A 26 21.08 -14.44 10.33
C GLU A 26 20.66 -15.29 11.55
N THR A 27 21.51 -15.29 12.57
CA THR A 27 21.30 -16.05 13.82
C THR A 27 20.44 -15.32 14.85
N ASP A 28 20.23 -14.02 14.65
CA ASP A 28 19.38 -13.20 15.50
C ASP A 28 17.91 -13.34 15.06
N SER A 29 17.07 -13.82 15.97
CA SER A 29 15.64 -14.05 15.75
C SER A 29 14.88 -12.73 15.79
N ARG A 30 15.16 -11.81 14.87
CA ARG A 30 14.58 -10.44 14.86
C ARG A 30 13.06 -10.38 14.67
N GLY A 31 12.36 -11.52 14.72
CA GLY A 31 10.90 -11.58 14.78
C GLY A 31 10.28 -10.81 13.63
N ILE A 32 10.79 -11.00 12.42
CA ILE A 32 10.44 -10.23 11.23
C ILE A 32 8.93 -10.33 11.01
N ARG A 33 8.28 -9.19 10.88
CA ARG A 33 6.84 -9.08 10.74
C ARG A 33 6.47 -8.62 9.34
N SER A 34 5.38 -9.18 8.83
CA SER A 34 4.70 -8.57 7.70
C SER A 34 3.96 -7.32 8.17
N THR A 35 3.93 -6.31 7.31
CA THR A 35 3.12 -5.11 7.49
C THR A 35 1.81 -5.25 6.71
N PHE A 36 0.71 -4.73 7.27
CA PHE A 36 -0.59 -4.73 6.61
C PHE A 36 -1.38 -3.49 7.04
N PRO A 37 -2.06 -2.77 6.13
CA PRO A 37 -2.10 -2.97 4.68
C PRO A 37 -0.72 -2.79 4.01
N PRO A 38 -0.50 -3.35 2.81
CA PRO A 38 0.74 -3.12 2.07
C PRO A 38 0.94 -1.64 1.77
N GLY A 39 2.19 -1.18 1.74
CA GLY A 39 2.50 0.18 1.31
C GLY A 39 2.09 0.43 -0.15
N MET A 40 1.62 1.65 -0.44
CA MET A 40 1.27 2.03 -1.82
C MET A 40 2.48 1.89 -2.78
N SER A 41 3.69 2.15 -2.30
CA SER A 41 4.93 1.98 -3.05
C SER A 41 5.12 0.55 -3.55
N THR A 42 4.82 -0.46 -2.71
CA THR A 42 4.93 -1.88 -3.09
C THR A 42 3.95 -2.25 -4.20
N LEU A 43 2.67 -1.87 -4.05
CA LEU A 43 1.67 -2.16 -5.08
C LEU A 43 1.92 -1.40 -6.37
N GLN A 44 2.34 -0.13 -6.27
CA GLN A 44 2.76 0.67 -7.42
C GLN A 44 3.91 0.01 -8.18
N GLY A 45 4.89 -0.53 -7.46
CA GLY A 45 5.97 -1.33 -8.06
C GLY A 45 5.43 -2.53 -8.83
N ALA A 46 4.53 -3.31 -8.23
CA ALA A 46 3.91 -4.46 -8.88
C ALA A 46 3.14 -4.08 -10.15
N ILE A 47 2.31 -3.04 -10.11
CA ILE A 47 1.56 -2.55 -11.29
C ILE A 47 2.52 -2.08 -12.38
N ARG A 48 3.53 -1.27 -12.03
CA ARG A 48 4.52 -0.75 -12.97
C ARG A 48 5.29 -1.90 -13.63
N THR A 49 5.78 -2.87 -12.87
CA THR A 49 6.50 -4.03 -13.42
C THR A 49 5.61 -4.88 -14.33
N ALA A 50 4.35 -5.13 -13.96
CA ALA A 50 3.41 -5.85 -14.81
C ALA A 50 3.13 -5.11 -16.14
N LEU A 51 2.92 -3.80 -16.08
CA LEU A 51 2.74 -2.97 -17.28
C LEU A 51 3.99 -2.94 -18.16
N ALA A 52 5.17 -2.81 -17.56
CA ALA A 52 6.44 -2.84 -18.28
C ALA A 52 6.63 -4.19 -19.00
N ALA A 53 6.41 -5.30 -18.29
CA ALA A 53 6.50 -6.64 -18.86
C ALA A 53 5.51 -6.83 -20.02
N GLY A 54 4.26 -6.36 -19.87
CA GLY A 54 3.26 -6.36 -20.94
C GLY A 54 3.65 -5.51 -22.16
N GLN A 55 4.54 -4.54 -22.00
CA GLN A 55 5.14 -3.74 -23.09
C GLN A 55 6.45 -4.36 -23.62
N GLY A 56 6.80 -5.57 -23.18
CA GLY A 56 7.99 -6.32 -23.60
C GLY A 56 9.27 -5.94 -22.83
N TRP A 57 9.17 -5.24 -21.71
CA TRP A 57 10.32 -4.99 -20.85
C TRP A 57 10.84 -6.30 -20.23
N HIS A 58 12.17 -6.42 -20.17
CA HIS A 58 12.91 -7.49 -19.51
C HIS A 58 14.28 -6.96 -19.08
N LYS A 59 14.99 -7.74 -18.25
CA LYS A 59 16.34 -7.36 -17.78
C LYS A 59 17.27 -7.09 -18.98
N GLY A 60 17.88 -5.91 -19.02
CA GLY A 60 18.74 -5.47 -20.12
C GLY A 60 18.03 -4.57 -21.14
N ARG A 61 16.70 -4.49 -21.11
CA ARG A 61 15.94 -3.50 -21.89
C ARG A 61 15.76 -2.20 -21.09
N GLU A 62 15.73 -1.09 -21.79
CA GLU A 62 15.45 0.23 -21.23
C GLU A 62 14.06 0.25 -20.57
N TRP A 63 14.00 0.82 -19.36
CA TRP A 63 12.76 0.97 -18.62
C TRP A 63 11.94 2.14 -19.19
N PRO A 64 10.61 2.00 -19.39
CA PRO A 64 9.78 3.06 -19.97
C PRO A 64 9.47 4.18 -18.95
N GLU A 65 10.49 4.96 -18.59
CA GLU A 65 10.45 5.98 -17.55
C GLU A 65 9.38 7.05 -17.78
N GLN A 66 9.19 7.47 -19.03
CA GLN A 66 8.21 8.51 -19.36
C GLN A 66 6.78 8.11 -18.95
N THR A 67 6.42 6.83 -19.17
CA THR A 67 5.09 6.34 -18.85
C THR A 67 4.99 5.89 -17.40
N LEU A 68 5.92 5.03 -16.97
CA LEU A 68 5.83 4.33 -15.69
C LEU A 68 6.55 5.05 -14.54
N GLY A 69 7.31 6.10 -14.83
CA GLY A 69 8.17 6.76 -13.85
C GLY A 69 9.42 5.96 -13.50
N SER A 70 10.35 6.62 -12.84
CA SER A 70 11.60 6.11 -12.30
C SER A 70 11.75 6.55 -10.84
N TYR A 71 12.98 6.48 -10.31
CA TYR A 71 13.31 7.05 -9.01
C TYR A 71 13.23 8.58 -9.02
N ASP A 72 13.66 9.22 -10.12
CA ASP A 72 13.72 10.68 -10.24
C ASP A 72 12.48 11.30 -10.91
N SER A 73 11.65 10.49 -11.57
CA SER A 73 10.47 10.95 -12.29
C SER A 73 9.22 10.17 -11.92
N ILE A 74 8.12 10.87 -11.65
CA ILE A 74 6.83 10.22 -11.36
C ILE A 74 6.16 9.65 -12.62
N GLY A 75 6.62 10.02 -13.82
CA GLY A 75 6.02 9.65 -15.10
C GLY A 75 4.57 10.13 -15.28
N SER A 76 3.93 9.63 -16.33
CA SER A 76 2.52 9.95 -16.64
C SER A 76 1.51 9.11 -15.85
N LEU A 77 1.87 7.90 -15.42
CA LEU A 77 0.99 7.00 -14.66
C LEU A 77 0.63 7.58 -13.30
N LYS A 78 -0.68 7.75 -13.03
CA LYS A 78 -1.21 8.15 -11.72
C LYS A 78 -1.94 6.97 -11.09
N LEU A 79 -1.60 6.67 -9.85
CA LEU A 79 -2.19 5.59 -9.07
C LEU A 79 -2.65 6.16 -7.73
N GLN A 80 -3.75 5.62 -7.22
CA GLN A 80 -4.34 6.00 -5.94
C GLN A 80 -4.75 4.74 -5.18
N GLY A 81 -4.59 4.75 -3.87
CA GLY A 81 -4.82 3.60 -2.99
C GLY A 81 -3.64 3.38 -2.02
N PRO A 82 -3.49 2.17 -1.46
CA PRO A 82 -4.39 1.03 -1.59
C PRO A 82 -5.72 1.24 -0.86
N TYR A 83 -6.73 0.53 -1.34
CA TYR A 83 -8.00 0.35 -0.64
C TYR A 83 -8.16 -1.13 -0.32
N LEU A 84 -8.47 -1.44 0.92
CA LEU A 84 -8.82 -2.80 1.29
C LEU A 84 -10.25 -3.09 0.87
N ALA A 85 -10.52 -4.32 0.47
CA ALA A 85 -11.86 -4.78 0.19
C ALA A 85 -12.03 -6.19 0.76
N LEU A 86 -13.17 -6.44 1.39
CA LEU A 86 -13.59 -7.79 1.74
C LEU A 86 -14.41 -8.35 0.59
N ALA A 87 -13.99 -9.49 0.06
CA ALA A 87 -14.74 -10.25 -0.92
C ALA A 87 -15.58 -11.31 -0.19
N ALA A 88 -16.90 -11.16 -0.20
CA ALA A 88 -17.82 -12.14 0.37
C ALA A 88 -19.07 -12.28 -0.51
N ALA A 89 -19.50 -13.51 -0.77
CA ALA A 89 -20.71 -13.82 -1.55
C ALA A 89 -20.79 -13.08 -2.91
N GLY A 90 -19.66 -12.91 -3.60
CA GLY A 90 -19.61 -12.22 -4.90
C GLY A 90 -19.69 -10.69 -4.82
N LYS A 91 -19.62 -10.11 -3.63
CA LYS A 91 -19.60 -8.66 -3.41
C LYS A 91 -18.24 -8.22 -2.86
N LEU A 92 -17.81 -7.03 -3.28
CA LEU A 92 -16.65 -6.33 -2.72
C LEU A 92 -17.12 -5.21 -1.80
N ASP A 93 -16.84 -5.33 -0.51
CA ASP A 93 -17.08 -4.29 0.49
C ASP A 93 -15.76 -3.56 0.80
N TYR A 94 -15.66 -2.32 0.34
CA TYR A 94 -14.47 -1.49 0.57
C TYR A 94 -14.34 -1.10 2.04
N LEU A 95 -13.16 -1.33 2.59
CA LEU A 95 -12.77 -0.94 3.93
C LEU A 95 -11.89 0.31 3.86
N PHE A 96 -12.22 1.28 4.71
CA PHE A 96 -11.45 2.50 4.88
C PHE A 96 -10.82 2.54 6.26
N PRO A 97 -9.63 3.13 6.41
CA PRO A 97 -9.03 3.34 7.72
C PRO A 97 -10.02 4.07 8.62
N PHE A 98 -10.18 3.57 9.84
CA PHE A 98 -10.96 4.29 10.84
C PHE A 98 -10.30 5.65 11.10
N PRO A 99 -11.05 6.76 11.14
CA PRO A 99 -10.47 8.08 11.33
C PRO A 99 -9.59 8.14 12.59
N ALA A 100 -8.35 8.60 12.46
CA ALA A 100 -7.40 8.63 13.59
C ALA A 100 -7.88 9.52 14.75
N ALA A 101 -8.74 10.51 14.46
CA ALA A 101 -9.34 11.37 15.47
C ALA A 101 -10.53 10.72 16.20
N ALA A 102 -11.06 9.60 15.72
CA ALA A 102 -12.17 8.93 16.38
C ALA A 102 -11.63 7.89 17.40
N VAL A 103 -12.15 7.96 18.64
CA VAL A 103 -11.75 7.10 19.75
C VAL A 103 -12.95 6.41 20.39
N MET A 104 -12.74 5.23 20.96
CA MET A 104 -13.77 4.53 21.73
C MET A 104 -14.12 5.32 22.99
N HIS A 105 -15.40 5.64 23.18
CA HIS A 105 -15.91 6.29 24.38
C HIS A 105 -17.28 5.73 24.76
N LYS A 106 -17.40 5.18 25.98
CA LYS A 106 -18.67 4.68 26.56
C LYS A 106 -19.48 3.75 25.63
N GLY A 107 -18.80 2.83 24.94
CA GLY A 107 -19.44 1.86 24.04
C GLY A 107 -19.81 2.40 22.66
N GLY A 108 -19.48 3.66 22.35
CA GLY A 108 -19.54 4.24 21.00
C GLY A 108 -18.20 4.85 20.60
N PHE A 109 -18.23 5.72 19.60
CA PHE A 109 -17.07 6.49 19.16
C PHE A 109 -17.30 7.99 19.36
N ALA A 110 -16.27 8.70 19.79
CA ALA A 110 -16.24 10.16 19.87
C ALA A 110 -15.08 10.69 19.04
N TYR A 111 -15.25 11.85 18.41
CA TYR A 111 -14.15 12.55 17.73
C TYR A 111 -13.40 13.41 18.74
N LEU A 112 -12.08 13.24 18.77
CA LEU A 112 -11.17 14.19 19.37
C LEU A 112 -11.17 15.45 18.51
N LEU A 113 -11.62 16.54 19.10
CA LEU A 113 -11.45 17.88 18.54
C LEU A 113 -10.23 18.50 19.22
N PRO A 114 -9.36 19.20 18.47
CA PRO A 114 -8.27 19.95 19.09
C PRO A 114 -8.86 21.00 20.04
N ASP A 115 -8.29 21.11 21.24
CA ASP A 115 -8.59 22.17 22.21
C ASP A 115 -7.39 23.12 22.26
N GLU A 116 -7.62 24.41 22.05
CA GLU A 116 -6.58 25.45 22.03
C GLU A 116 -5.83 25.53 23.38
N ALA A 117 -6.44 25.07 24.47
CA ALA A 117 -5.85 25.12 25.81
C ALA A 117 -4.71 24.11 26.08
N THR A 118 -4.47 23.14 25.20
CA THR A 118 -3.45 22.08 25.42
C THR A 118 -2.17 22.22 24.61
N VAL A 119 -2.08 23.22 23.73
CA VAL A 119 -0.86 23.54 22.97
C VAL A 119 -0.04 24.58 23.75
N ALA A 120 0.44 24.21 24.94
CA ALA A 120 1.48 24.97 25.62
C ALA A 120 2.84 24.51 25.08
N THR A 121 3.50 25.40 24.32
CA THR A 121 4.90 25.26 23.87
C THR A 121 5.89 25.41 25.01
#